data_AF-I0H7A5-F1
#
_entry.id   AF-I0H7A5-F1
#
_cell.length_a   1.000
_cell.length_b   1.000
_cell.length_c   1.000
_cell.angle_alpha   90.00
_cell.angle_beta   90.00
_cell.angle_gamma   90.00
#
_symmetry.space_group_name_H-M   'P 1'
#
loop_
_entity.id
_entity.type
_entity.pdbx_description
1 polymer ?
#
loop_
_entity_poly.entity_id
_entity_poly.type
_entity_poly.pdbx_seq_one_letter_code
_entity_poly.pdbx_strand_id
1 'polypeptide(L)'
;MSSPARNKLLISAFAAALLAALAVLIAPGNPAAAHGNVIGPASRNYGCYERWGSKFQDPAMATEDPMCWQAWQANPNAMWNWNGLFRENVAGQHETAIPDGQLCSAGHTENGRYNAMDTVGDWKATSIGNSFTVQLFDGARHGADYIRVYVTKPGYNPVTTPLKWSDLQLITTVPNTPAANWTHQQSNGVQIDIPVSVSGRSGRAMVYTIWQASHLDQSYYFCSDVNFGGSQPSASPSASASASPSASASVSPSVSPSVSPSVSTPPVTGACSASYGVTSQWSGGFQGEVKVTAGSAAIKSWTVTLAFGGTPPIQQAWNATLTTSGNAVNATNVSYNGSVAAGASTSFGFLGSGTPSAPTVSCSATT
;
A
#
# COMPACT_ATOMS: atom_id res chain seq x y z
N MET A 1 -59.40 -32.54 -33.57
CA MET A 1 -59.13 -31.21 -34.16
C MET A 1 -58.75 -30.27 -33.03
N SER A 2 -57.46 -30.16 -32.74
CA SER A 2 -56.93 -29.39 -31.62
C SER A 2 -56.17 -28.19 -32.20
N SER A 3 -56.71 -26.98 -32.03
CA SER A 3 -56.20 -25.77 -32.69
C SER A 3 -54.81 -25.37 -32.17
N PRO A 4 -53.85 -25.00 -33.06
CA PRO A 4 -52.44 -24.74 -32.72
C PRO A 4 -52.18 -23.33 -32.15
N ALA A 5 -53.22 -22.58 -31.75
CA ALA A 5 -53.10 -21.17 -31.42
C ALA A 5 -52.66 -20.87 -29.97
N ARG A 6 -52.69 -21.84 -29.05
CA ARG A 6 -52.33 -21.60 -27.62
C ARG A 6 -50.84 -21.74 -27.30
N ASN A 7 -50.02 -22.30 -28.21
CA ASN A 7 -48.57 -22.46 -27.99
C ASN A 7 -47.72 -21.27 -28.45
N LYS A 8 -48.28 -20.28 -29.15
CA LYS A 8 -47.50 -19.12 -29.62
C LYS A 8 -47.43 -17.96 -28.62
N LEU A 9 -48.26 -17.95 -27.58
CA LEU A 9 -48.24 -16.90 -26.55
C LEU A 9 -47.32 -17.18 -25.36
N LEU A 10 -46.83 -18.41 -25.20
CA LEU A 10 -45.91 -18.77 -24.13
C LEU A 10 -44.43 -18.67 -24.54
N ILE A 11 -44.12 -18.58 -25.84
CA ILE A 11 -42.74 -18.52 -26.34
C ILE A 11 -42.26 -17.06 -26.51
N SER A 12 -43.17 -16.10 -26.74
CA SER A 12 -42.82 -14.68 -26.86
C SER A 12 -42.63 -13.96 -25.52
N ALA A 13 -43.14 -14.50 -24.41
CA ALA A 13 -42.90 -13.95 -23.07
C ALA A 13 -41.52 -14.32 -22.50
N PHE A 14 -40.90 -15.42 -22.97
CA PHE A 14 -39.56 -15.84 -22.53
C PHE A 14 -38.42 -15.16 -23.32
N ALA A 15 -38.66 -14.73 -24.56
CA ALA A 15 -37.64 -14.04 -25.36
C ALA A 15 -37.45 -12.57 -24.94
N ALA A 16 -38.50 -11.89 -24.47
CA ALA A 16 -38.40 -10.53 -23.95
C ALA A 16 -37.82 -10.48 -22.52
N ALA A 17 -38.01 -11.54 -21.73
CA ALA A 17 -37.45 -11.65 -20.38
C ALA A 17 -35.96 -12.06 -20.36
N LEU A 18 -35.46 -12.76 -21.39
CA LEU A 18 -34.03 -13.10 -21.50
C LEU A 18 -33.16 -11.98 -22.06
N LEU A 19 -33.72 -11.03 -22.83
CA LEU A 19 -32.98 -9.89 -23.39
C LEU A 19 -32.94 -8.66 -22.47
N ALA A 20 -33.78 -8.61 -21.43
CA ALA A 20 -33.72 -7.57 -20.40
C ALA A 20 -32.81 -7.93 -19.20
N ALA A 21 -32.33 -9.18 -19.12
CA ALA A 21 -31.49 -9.65 -18.00
C ALA A 21 -29.98 -9.58 -18.28
N LEU A 22 -29.56 -9.09 -19.46
CA LEU A 22 -28.15 -9.00 -19.85
C LEU A 22 -27.72 -7.58 -20.23
N ALA A 23 -28.29 -6.58 -19.56
CA ALA A 23 -27.69 -5.26 -19.46
C ALA A 23 -27.26 -5.05 -18.01
N VAL A 24 -26.28 -5.85 -17.55
CA VAL A 24 -25.49 -5.46 -16.38
C VAL A 24 -24.78 -4.18 -16.78
N LEU A 25 -25.33 -3.05 -16.34
CA LEU A 25 -24.61 -1.79 -16.29
C LEU A 25 -23.33 -2.08 -15.50
N ILE A 26 -22.21 -2.21 -16.23
CA ILE A 26 -20.87 -2.18 -15.64
C ILE A 26 -20.69 -0.74 -15.19
N ALA A 27 -21.25 -0.42 -14.01
CA ALA A 27 -20.85 0.76 -13.30
C ALA A 27 -19.36 0.57 -12.97
N PRO A 28 -18.48 1.53 -13.28
CA PRO A 28 -17.09 1.44 -12.86
C PRO A 28 -17.08 1.26 -11.34
N GLY A 29 -16.59 0.12 -10.88
CA GLY A 29 -16.37 -0.09 -9.45
C GLY A 29 -15.44 1.00 -8.96
N ASN A 30 -15.89 1.78 -7.98
CA ASN A 30 -14.97 2.65 -7.26
C ASN A 30 -13.84 1.75 -6.72
N PRO A 31 -12.58 2.18 -6.86
CA PRO A 31 -11.45 1.39 -6.41
C PRO A 31 -11.63 0.95 -4.97
N ALA A 32 -11.28 -0.32 -4.67
CA ALA A 32 -11.11 -0.78 -3.30
C ALA A 32 -10.16 0.19 -2.61
N ALA A 33 -10.69 0.90 -1.62
CA ALA A 33 -9.95 1.96 -0.96
C ALA A 33 -8.79 1.32 -0.18
N ALA A 34 -7.59 1.65 -0.62
CA ALA A 34 -6.37 1.13 -0.03
C ALA A 34 -6.16 1.75 1.37
N HIS A 35 -5.38 1.07 2.21
CA HIS A 35 -5.01 1.43 3.59
C HIS A 35 -4.44 2.88 3.75
N GLY A 36 -3.93 3.26 4.92
CA GLY A 36 -3.46 4.62 5.23
C GLY A 36 -1.95 4.79 5.53
N ASN A 37 -1.50 6.05 5.67
CA ASN A 37 -0.16 6.42 6.13
C ASN A 37 -0.13 7.87 6.69
N VAL A 38 0.90 8.21 7.48
CA VAL A 38 1.22 9.59 7.85
C VAL A 38 1.81 10.32 6.64
N ILE A 39 1.08 11.33 6.17
CA ILE A 39 1.42 12.13 4.99
C ILE A 39 2.10 13.46 5.34
N GLY A 40 2.06 13.88 6.61
CA GLY A 40 2.68 15.12 7.08
C GLY A 40 2.97 15.11 8.59
N PRO A 41 4.21 15.32 9.07
CA PRO A 41 5.45 15.15 8.31
C PRO A 41 5.51 13.74 7.71
N ALA A 42 5.79 13.66 6.41
CA ALA A 42 5.70 12.40 5.65
C ALA A 42 6.52 11.27 6.29
N SER A 43 5.94 10.08 6.36
CA SER A 43 6.68 8.89 6.77
C SER A 43 7.76 8.51 5.75
N ARG A 44 8.74 7.69 6.13
CA ARG A 44 9.87 7.30 5.27
C ARG A 44 9.41 6.79 3.89
N ASN A 45 8.56 5.77 3.87
CA ASN A 45 8.14 5.15 2.62
C ASN A 45 7.19 6.05 1.81
N TYR A 46 6.26 6.75 2.47
CA TYR A 46 5.38 7.70 1.79
C TYR A 46 6.18 8.87 1.18
N GLY A 47 7.13 9.44 1.92
CA GLY A 47 7.99 10.51 1.43
C GLY A 47 8.87 10.07 0.26
N CYS A 48 9.39 8.84 0.28
CA CYS A 48 10.10 8.29 -0.88
C CYS A 48 9.18 8.07 -2.09
N TYR A 49 7.95 7.57 -1.87
CA TYR A 49 6.94 7.46 -2.91
C TYR A 49 6.58 8.82 -3.51
N GLU A 50 6.32 9.82 -2.68
CA GLU A 50 5.93 11.17 -3.11
C GLU A 50 7.04 11.84 -3.94
N ARG A 51 8.28 11.81 -3.46
CA ARG A 51 9.40 12.50 -4.13
C ARG A 51 9.91 11.78 -5.38
N TRP A 52 9.86 10.45 -5.38
CA TRP A 52 10.56 9.63 -6.37
C TRP A 52 9.67 8.67 -7.16
N GLY A 53 8.42 8.43 -6.79
CA GLY A 53 7.56 7.43 -7.45
C GLY A 53 7.47 7.63 -8.96
N SER A 54 7.25 8.86 -9.43
CA SER A 54 7.18 9.18 -10.87
C SER A 54 8.50 9.02 -11.63
N LYS A 55 9.63 8.88 -10.91
CA LYS A 55 10.99 8.80 -11.46
C LYS A 55 11.87 7.85 -10.63
N PHE A 56 11.32 6.72 -10.20
CA PHE A 56 11.93 5.88 -9.16
C PHE A 56 13.24 5.19 -9.60
N GLN A 57 13.53 5.21 -10.91
CA GLN A 57 14.75 4.70 -11.51
C GLN A 57 15.76 5.81 -11.86
N ASP A 58 15.49 7.07 -11.51
CA ASP A 58 16.39 8.18 -11.77
C ASP A 58 17.71 7.98 -11.00
N PRO A 59 18.86 7.86 -11.69
CA PRO A 59 20.14 7.62 -11.04
C PRO A 59 20.60 8.78 -10.15
N ALA A 60 20.06 10.00 -10.34
CA ALA A 60 20.37 11.14 -9.46
C ALA A 60 19.93 10.90 -8.01
N MET A 61 18.94 10.03 -7.78
CA MET A 61 18.46 9.67 -6.44
C MET A 61 19.59 9.12 -5.56
N ALA A 62 20.55 8.38 -6.12
CA ALA A 62 21.67 7.82 -5.36
C ALA A 62 22.51 8.89 -4.65
N THR A 63 22.62 10.09 -5.23
CA THR A 63 23.35 11.22 -4.65
C THR A 63 22.43 12.20 -3.92
N GLU A 64 21.22 12.43 -4.43
CA GLU A 64 20.31 13.43 -3.87
C GLU A 64 19.55 12.92 -2.64
N ASP A 65 19.17 11.64 -2.62
CA ASP A 65 18.37 11.00 -1.58
C ASP A 65 18.79 9.53 -1.41
N PRO A 66 20.02 9.28 -0.90
CA PRO A 66 20.60 7.94 -0.84
C PRO A 66 19.75 6.96 -0.01
N MET A 67 18.96 7.47 0.94
CA MET A 67 18.08 6.64 1.74
C MET A 67 16.83 6.16 1.01
N CYS A 68 16.23 7.01 0.17
CA CYS A 68 15.21 6.52 -0.75
C CYS A 68 15.80 5.63 -1.83
N TRP A 69 17.01 5.93 -2.32
CA TRP A 69 17.68 5.08 -3.32
C TRP A 69 17.82 3.65 -2.83
N GLN A 70 18.43 3.44 -1.66
CA GLN A 70 18.58 2.08 -1.12
C GLN A 70 17.24 1.39 -0.88
N ALA A 71 16.19 2.13 -0.49
CA ALA A 71 14.87 1.57 -0.30
C ALA A 71 14.23 1.12 -1.63
N TRP A 72 14.31 1.94 -2.68
CA TRP A 72 13.86 1.60 -4.03
C TRP A 72 14.66 0.44 -4.63
N GLN A 73 15.97 0.36 -4.36
CA GLN A 73 16.78 -0.78 -4.81
C GLN A 73 16.44 -2.07 -4.05
N ALA A 74 16.15 -1.98 -2.75
CA ALA A 74 15.84 -3.13 -1.92
C ALA A 74 14.45 -3.70 -2.23
N ASN A 75 13.42 -2.85 -2.23
CA ASN A 75 12.06 -3.26 -2.58
C ASN A 75 11.17 -2.05 -2.95
N PRO A 76 10.94 -1.78 -4.25
CA PRO A 76 10.00 -0.78 -4.73
C PRO A 76 8.58 -0.91 -4.18
N ASN A 77 8.13 -2.13 -3.83
CA ASN A 77 6.81 -2.32 -3.21
C ASN A 77 6.69 -1.63 -1.85
N ALA A 78 7.79 -1.34 -1.15
CA ALA A 78 7.75 -0.57 0.09
C ALA A 78 7.17 0.85 -0.14
N MET A 79 7.40 1.41 -1.32
CA MET A 79 6.91 2.73 -1.72
C MET A 79 5.61 2.63 -2.53
N TRP A 80 5.47 1.66 -3.44
CA TRP A 80 4.22 1.51 -4.17
C TRP A 80 3.05 1.13 -3.27
N ASN A 81 3.30 0.20 -2.35
CA ASN A 81 2.38 -0.12 -1.26
C ASN A 81 2.70 0.75 -0.03
N TRP A 82 2.79 2.06 -0.22
CA TRP A 82 3.15 3.00 0.86
C TRP A 82 2.18 2.91 2.04
N ASN A 83 0.93 2.52 1.81
CA ASN A 83 -0.09 2.42 2.82
C ASN A 83 -0.22 1.04 3.51
N GLY A 84 0.52 0.03 3.07
CA GLY A 84 0.45 -1.34 3.61
C GLY A 84 1.37 -1.62 4.81
N LEU A 85 1.87 -0.60 5.52
CA LEU A 85 2.83 -0.79 6.63
C LEU A 85 2.10 -1.09 7.95
N PHE A 86 1.52 -2.29 8.04
CA PHE A 86 0.74 -2.74 9.19
C PHE A 86 1.17 -4.11 9.71
N ARG A 87 0.71 -4.46 10.92
CA ARG A 87 0.66 -5.81 11.46
C ARG A 87 -0.75 -6.14 11.89
N GLU A 88 -1.08 -7.42 11.91
CA GLU A 88 -2.33 -7.93 12.47
C GLU A 88 -2.07 -8.78 13.71
N ASN A 89 -3.08 -8.92 14.57
CA ASN A 89 -3.05 -9.78 15.76
C ASN A 89 -1.94 -9.41 16.76
N VAL A 90 -1.65 -8.10 16.90
CA VAL A 90 -0.66 -7.59 17.87
C VAL A 90 -1.26 -7.49 19.28
N ALA A 91 -2.59 -7.43 19.41
CA ALA A 91 -3.31 -7.36 20.67
C ALA A 91 -2.79 -6.24 21.60
N GLY A 92 -2.38 -5.11 21.02
CA GLY A 92 -1.79 -3.97 21.73
C GLY A 92 -0.37 -4.17 22.29
N GLN A 93 0.24 -5.35 22.12
CA GLN A 93 1.59 -5.68 22.59
C GLN A 93 2.69 -5.23 21.62
N HIS A 94 2.70 -3.94 21.27
CA HIS A 94 3.57 -3.39 20.22
C HIS A 94 5.05 -3.63 20.48
N GLU A 95 5.54 -3.39 21.71
CA GLU A 95 6.96 -3.56 22.06
C GLU A 95 7.41 -5.02 21.95
N THR A 96 6.55 -5.97 22.29
CA THR A 96 6.82 -7.40 22.14
C THR A 96 6.86 -7.80 20.67
N ALA A 97 5.94 -7.27 19.86
CA ALA A 97 5.81 -7.61 18.44
C ALA A 97 6.89 -6.96 17.56
N ILE A 98 7.51 -5.87 18.00
CA ILE A 98 8.43 -5.05 17.23
C ILE A 98 9.73 -4.89 18.01
N PRO A 99 10.77 -5.66 17.68
CA PRO A 99 12.08 -5.51 18.32
C PRO A 99 12.72 -4.14 18.09
N ASP A 100 13.61 -3.75 19.00
CA ASP A 100 14.52 -2.61 18.81
C ASP A 100 15.27 -2.72 17.47
N GLY A 101 15.40 -1.59 16.79
CA GLY A 101 15.99 -1.50 15.44
C GLY A 101 15.06 -1.91 14.30
N GLN A 102 13.83 -2.37 14.59
CA GLN A 102 12.85 -2.78 13.57
C GLN A 102 11.56 -1.93 13.61
N LEU A 103 11.59 -0.79 14.29
CA LEU A 103 10.39 0.02 14.52
C LEU A 103 9.82 0.58 13.22
N CYS A 104 10.68 0.95 12.27
CA CYS A 104 10.26 1.60 11.02
C CYS A 104 9.81 0.61 9.94
N SER A 105 10.12 -0.68 10.08
CA SER A 105 9.54 -1.78 9.29
C SER A 105 8.40 -2.51 10.01
N ALA A 106 8.02 -2.06 11.21
CA ALA A 106 7.08 -2.75 12.09
C ALA A 106 7.46 -4.20 12.37
N GLY A 107 8.70 -4.48 12.76
CA GLY A 107 9.17 -5.84 13.05
C GLY A 107 9.24 -6.69 11.79
N HIS A 108 9.79 -6.14 10.70
CA HIS A 108 9.89 -6.77 9.39
C HIS A 108 8.55 -7.29 8.86
N THR A 109 7.48 -6.50 9.01
CA THR A 109 6.14 -6.91 8.58
C THR A 109 6.06 -7.15 7.07
N GLU A 110 4.98 -7.77 6.61
CA GLU A 110 4.69 -7.99 5.20
C GLU A 110 5.81 -8.76 4.47
N ASN A 111 6.30 -9.83 5.10
CA ASN A 111 7.44 -10.64 4.62
C ASN A 111 8.71 -9.80 4.36
N GLY A 112 8.94 -8.79 5.21
CA GLY A 112 10.10 -7.92 5.12
C GLY A 112 10.04 -6.86 4.02
N ARG A 113 8.85 -6.59 3.45
CA ARG A 113 8.66 -5.57 2.39
C ARG A 113 9.27 -4.23 2.79
N TYR A 114 9.17 -3.84 4.06
CA TYR A 114 9.59 -2.54 4.57
C TYR A 114 10.93 -2.53 5.31
N ASN A 115 11.74 -3.61 5.26
CA ASN A 115 12.99 -3.70 6.04
C ASN A 115 13.98 -2.55 5.76
N ALA A 116 14.00 -2.05 4.52
CA ALA A 116 14.86 -0.92 4.16
C ALA A 116 14.48 0.39 4.87
N MET A 117 13.30 0.46 5.52
CA MET A 117 12.91 1.57 6.37
C MET A 117 13.67 1.60 7.70
N ASP A 118 14.33 0.51 8.11
CA ASP A 118 15.14 0.46 9.34
C ASP A 118 16.59 0.89 9.11
N THR A 119 17.02 1.07 7.86
CA THR A 119 18.40 1.48 7.54
C THR A 119 18.72 2.80 8.24
N VAL A 120 19.81 2.81 9.01
CA VAL A 120 20.33 4.02 9.67
C VAL A 120 21.06 4.87 8.66
N GLY A 121 20.77 6.17 8.62
CA GLY A 121 21.39 7.09 7.68
C GLY A 121 20.63 8.41 7.58
N ASP A 122 21.10 9.28 6.69
CA ASP A 122 20.56 10.62 6.54
C ASP A 122 19.28 10.67 5.70
N TRP A 123 18.19 10.15 6.25
CA TRP A 123 16.85 10.24 5.64
C TRP A 123 16.41 11.70 5.53
N LYS A 124 15.78 12.06 4.40
CA LYS A 124 15.24 13.41 4.21
C LYS A 124 14.23 13.75 5.30
N ALA A 125 14.53 14.80 6.04
CA ALA A 125 13.73 15.24 7.18
C ALA A 125 12.82 16.42 6.82
N THR A 126 11.58 16.41 7.34
CA THR A 126 10.69 17.58 7.26
C THR A 126 11.09 18.62 8.32
N SER A 127 11.28 19.86 7.90
CA SER A 127 11.50 20.99 8.83
C SER A 127 10.22 21.34 9.57
N ILE A 128 10.26 21.29 10.90
CA ILE A 128 9.10 21.54 11.77
C ILE A 128 9.44 22.45 12.95
N GLY A 129 8.40 23.11 13.47
CA GLY A 129 8.45 23.82 14.74
C GLY A 129 8.26 22.87 15.94
N ASN A 130 8.35 23.43 17.14
CA ASN A 130 8.03 22.71 18.39
C ASN A 130 6.53 22.43 18.54
N SER A 131 5.69 23.14 17.78
CA SER A 131 4.28 22.82 17.57
C SER A 131 4.08 22.47 16.10
N PHE A 132 3.52 21.31 15.82
CA PHE A 132 3.29 20.78 14.47
C PHE A 132 2.07 19.86 14.47
N THR A 133 1.64 19.45 13.27
CA THR A 133 0.51 18.54 13.10
C THR A 133 0.98 17.25 12.44
N VAL A 134 0.61 16.10 13.02
CA VAL A 134 0.68 14.81 12.32
C VAL A 134 -0.61 14.61 11.55
N GLN A 135 -0.50 14.48 10.24
CA GLN A 135 -1.58 14.26 9.28
C GLN A 135 -1.59 12.80 8.89
N LEU A 136 -2.57 12.05 9.38
CA LEU A 136 -2.77 10.64 9.05
C LEU A 136 -3.91 10.54 8.04
N PHE A 137 -3.62 9.98 6.86
CA PHE A 137 -4.60 9.69 5.83
C PHE A 137 -4.99 8.21 5.89
N ASP A 138 -6.28 7.93 5.69
CA ASP A 138 -6.88 6.61 5.62
C ASP A 138 -7.83 6.55 4.41
N GLY A 139 -7.43 5.82 3.37
CA GLY A 139 -8.26 5.65 2.18
C GLY A 139 -9.53 4.86 2.48
N ALA A 140 -9.43 3.87 3.36
CA ALA A 140 -10.45 2.86 3.62
C ALA A 140 -11.47 3.24 4.71
N ARG A 141 -11.26 4.37 5.40
CA ARG A 141 -12.20 4.93 6.39
C ARG A 141 -12.45 3.96 7.56
N HIS A 142 -11.40 3.30 8.02
CA HIS A 142 -11.43 2.39 9.15
C HIS A 142 -11.68 3.08 10.50
N GLY A 143 -11.29 4.35 10.63
CA GLY A 143 -11.26 5.02 11.93
C GLY A 143 -10.11 4.51 12.79
N ALA A 144 -10.09 4.87 14.06
CA ALA A 144 -9.05 4.45 14.99
C ALA A 144 -9.61 4.08 16.36
N ASP A 145 -9.10 3.00 16.96
CA ASP A 145 -9.29 2.71 18.38
C ASP A 145 -8.42 3.60 19.24
N TYR A 146 -7.21 3.87 18.74
CA TYR A 146 -6.34 4.92 19.23
C TYR A 146 -5.29 5.27 18.19
N ILE A 147 -4.71 6.46 18.31
CA ILE A 147 -3.49 6.85 17.59
C ILE A 147 -2.51 7.37 18.64
N ARG A 148 -1.31 6.80 18.70
CA ARG A 148 -0.24 7.23 19.60
C ARG A 148 0.86 7.89 18.79
N VAL A 149 1.26 9.09 19.21
CA VAL A 149 2.39 9.80 18.59
C VAL A 149 3.51 9.91 19.60
N TYR A 150 4.66 9.38 19.21
CA TYR A 150 5.90 9.44 19.95
C TYR A 150 6.90 10.35 19.23
N VAL A 151 7.80 10.95 20.00
CA VAL A 151 8.96 11.66 19.48
C VAL A 151 10.20 11.10 20.17
N THR A 152 11.29 10.91 19.44
CA THR A 152 12.56 10.47 20.05
C THR A 152 13.02 11.46 21.11
N LYS A 153 13.67 11.02 22.19
CA LYS A 153 14.17 11.86 23.29
C LYS A 153 15.31 12.78 22.81
N PRO A 154 15.57 13.91 23.51
CA PRO A 154 16.71 14.77 23.20
C PRO A 154 18.03 13.98 23.21
N GLY A 155 18.92 14.27 22.26
CA GLY A 155 20.21 13.59 22.11
C GLY A 155 20.20 12.36 21.21
N TYR A 156 19.03 11.81 20.86
CA TYR A 156 18.94 10.78 19.84
C TYR A 156 19.28 11.34 18.44
N ASN A 157 20.11 10.62 17.69
CA ASN A 157 20.49 11.00 16.32
C ASN A 157 20.07 9.91 15.30
N PRO A 158 18.99 10.12 14.51
CA PRO A 158 18.50 9.13 13.55
C PRO A 158 19.49 8.82 12.42
N VAL A 159 20.50 9.67 12.21
CA VAL A 159 21.50 9.49 11.15
C VAL A 159 22.53 8.41 11.51
N THR A 160 22.72 8.12 12.81
CA THR A 160 23.81 7.27 13.29
C THR A 160 23.38 6.18 14.26
N THR A 161 22.14 6.24 14.77
CA THR A 161 21.65 5.33 15.80
C THR A 161 20.38 4.62 15.32
N PRO A 162 20.32 3.27 15.38
CA PRO A 162 19.07 2.54 15.17
C PRO A 162 18.03 2.92 16.23
N LEU A 163 16.77 3.09 15.82
CA LEU A 163 15.70 3.46 16.74
C LEU A 163 15.39 2.32 17.71
N LYS A 164 15.22 2.65 19.00
CA LYS A 164 14.74 1.73 20.04
C LYS A 164 13.49 2.27 20.72
N TRP A 165 12.71 1.39 21.35
CA TRP A 165 11.58 1.81 22.18
C TRP A 165 12.02 2.73 23.33
N SER A 166 13.20 2.47 23.91
CA SER A 166 13.78 3.30 24.96
C SER A 166 14.09 4.74 24.51
N ASP A 167 14.24 4.98 23.22
CA ASP A 167 14.52 6.29 22.66
C ASP A 167 13.24 7.13 22.50
N LEU A 168 12.06 6.51 22.57
CA LEU A 168 10.78 7.17 22.33
C LEU A 168 10.18 7.77 23.60
N GLN A 169 9.53 8.92 23.44
CA GLN A 169 8.65 9.52 24.44
C GLN A 169 7.26 9.67 23.83
N LEU A 170 6.24 9.10 24.48
CA LEU A 170 4.85 9.31 24.09
C LEU A 170 4.47 10.77 24.33
N ILE A 171 4.00 11.46 23.29
CA ILE A 171 3.60 12.88 23.37
C ILE A 171 2.08 13.02 23.47
N THR A 172 1.33 12.25 22.69
CA THR A 172 -0.13 12.30 22.71
C THR A 172 -0.75 10.96 22.34
N THR A 173 -1.96 10.72 22.84
CA THR A 173 -2.84 9.63 22.43
C THR A 173 -4.18 10.20 22.03
N VAL A 174 -4.55 9.99 20.77
CA VAL A 174 -5.91 10.21 20.27
C VAL A 174 -6.74 9.00 20.70
N PRO A 175 -7.89 9.19 21.37
CA PRO A 175 -8.77 8.10 21.76
C PRO A 175 -9.52 7.52 20.56
N ASN A 176 -10.42 6.56 20.80
CA ASN A 176 -11.27 6.00 19.77
C ASN A 176 -11.98 7.11 18.98
N THR A 177 -11.77 7.11 17.67
CA THR A 177 -12.26 8.15 16.75
C THR A 177 -12.77 7.47 15.48
N PRO A 178 -14.11 7.32 15.34
CA PRO A 178 -14.71 6.81 14.11
C PRO A 178 -14.34 7.65 12.89
N ALA A 179 -14.20 7.03 11.71
CA ALA A 179 -13.79 7.70 10.47
C ALA A 179 -14.66 8.93 10.10
N ALA A 180 -15.95 8.91 10.44
CA ALA A 180 -16.87 10.02 10.20
C ALA A 180 -16.48 11.30 10.98
N ASN A 181 -15.69 11.17 12.05
CA ASN A 181 -15.25 12.27 12.91
C ASN A 181 -13.82 12.72 12.59
N TRP A 182 -13.18 12.17 11.56
CA TRP A 182 -11.86 12.61 11.13
C TRP A 182 -11.93 14.00 10.49
N THR A 183 -10.91 14.82 10.73
CA THR A 183 -10.85 16.26 10.43
C THR A 183 -11.26 16.60 9.00
N HIS A 184 -10.81 15.82 8.02
CA HIS A 184 -11.06 16.06 6.60
C HIS A 184 -11.74 14.84 5.97
N GLN A 185 -12.92 15.07 5.37
CA GLN A 185 -13.62 14.08 4.56
C GLN A 185 -13.26 14.31 3.09
N GLN A 186 -12.60 13.35 2.45
CA GLN A 186 -12.09 13.45 1.08
C GLN A 186 -12.83 12.46 0.17
N SER A 187 -12.75 12.63 -1.15
CA SER A 187 -13.41 11.69 -2.08
C SER A 187 -12.76 10.30 -2.06
N ASN A 188 -11.44 10.25 -1.85
CA ASN A 188 -10.61 9.05 -1.85
C ASN A 188 -10.25 8.54 -0.45
N GLY A 189 -10.81 9.11 0.63
CA GLY A 189 -10.50 8.70 2.00
C GLY A 189 -10.91 9.71 3.06
N VAL A 190 -10.28 9.63 4.22
CA VAL A 190 -10.38 10.59 5.32
C VAL A 190 -9.00 10.91 5.86
N GLN A 191 -8.84 12.07 6.48
CA GLN A 191 -7.60 12.47 7.16
C GLN A 191 -7.91 13.03 8.54
N ILE A 192 -7.11 12.65 9.53
CA ILE A 192 -7.12 13.21 10.87
C ILE A 192 -5.86 14.05 11.10
N ASP A 193 -6.06 15.26 11.64
CA ASP A 193 -5.00 16.17 12.03
C ASP A 193 -4.77 16.06 13.55
N ILE A 194 -3.58 15.65 13.94
CA ILE A 194 -3.19 15.41 15.32
C ILE A 194 -2.22 16.51 15.76
N PRO A 195 -2.67 17.50 16.55
CA PRO A 195 -1.78 18.54 17.04
C PRO A 195 -0.78 17.94 18.03
N VAL A 196 0.50 18.24 17.82
CA VAL A 196 1.62 17.81 18.66
C VAL A 196 2.37 19.05 19.13
N SER A 197 2.67 19.09 20.43
CA SER A 197 3.50 20.14 21.02
C SER A 197 4.57 19.53 21.91
N VAL A 198 5.81 19.93 21.67
CA VAL A 198 7.00 19.57 22.44
C VAL A 198 7.72 20.86 22.86
N SER A 199 8.62 20.79 23.83
CA SER A 199 9.36 21.95 24.30
C SER A 199 10.87 21.78 24.10
N GLY A 200 11.55 22.89 23.77
CA GLY A 200 13.01 22.97 23.74
C GLY A 200 13.71 22.06 22.72
N ARG A 201 13.00 21.59 21.69
CA ARG A 201 13.59 20.72 20.67
C ARG A 201 14.27 21.52 19.57
N SER A 202 15.42 21.03 19.15
CA SER A 202 16.17 21.47 17.98
C SER A 202 16.89 20.29 17.34
N GLY A 203 17.23 20.42 16.06
CA GLY A 203 17.99 19.41 15.32
C GLY A 203 17.16 18.17 14.95
N ARG A 204 17.89 17.12 14.55
CA ARG A 204 17.33 15.89 14.00
C ARG A 204 16.59 15.08 15.05
N ALA A 205 15.43 14.60 14.68
CA ALA A 205 14.61 13.71 15.48
C ALA A 205 13.76 12.82 14.58
N MET A 206 12.98 11.94 15.20
CA MET A 206 11.99 11.12 14.52
C MET A 206 10.67 11.20 15.27
N VAL A 207 9.58 11.32 14.50
CA VAL A 207 8.21 11.11 14.96
C VAL A 207 7.86 9.66 14.65
N TYR A 208 7.33 8.94 15.63
CA TYR A 208 6.84 7.58 15.47
C TYR A 208 5.36 7.52 15.79
N THR A 209 4.54 7.12 14.82
CA THR A 209 3.08 7.09 14.96
C THR A 209 2.58 5.66 14.89
N ILE A 210 1.80 5.25 15.90
CA ILE A 210 1.07 3.99 15.91
C ILE A 210 -0.41 4.31 15.70
N TRP A 211 -1.02 3.73 14.67
CA TRP A 211 -2.46 3.80 14.44
C TRP A 211 -3.06 2.41 14.61
N GLN A 212 -3.92 2.22 15.62
CA GLN A 212 -4.76 1.03 15.74
C GLN A 212 -6.07 1.31 15.02
N ALA A 213 -6.31 0.65 13.88
CA ALA A 213 -7.55 0.80 13.12
C ALA A 213 -8.71 0.07 13.81
N SER A 214 -9.95 0.55 13.66
CA SER A 214 -11.11 0.00 14.39
C SER A 214 -11.81 -1.19 13.72
N HIS A 215 -11.46 -1.52 12.48
CA HIS A 215 -12.16 -2.56 11.71
C HIS A 215 -11.73 -3.99 12.10
N LEU A 216 -10.48 -4.16 12.56
CA LEU A 216 -9.85 -5.41 12.95
C LEU A 216 -8.72 -5.11 13.95
N ASP A 217 -8.12 -6.15 14.55
CA ASP A 217 -6.82 -5.99 15.22
C ASP A 217 -5.71 -5.80 14.18
N GLN A 218 -5.67 -4.60 13.59
CA GLN A 218 -4.70 -4.18 12.60
C GLN A 218 -4.09 -2.84 13.04
N SER A 219 -2.77 -2.85 13.17
CA SER A 219 -1.98 -1.74 13.70
C SER A 219 -0.92 -1.31 12.70
N TYR A 220 -0.77 0.00 12.51
CA TYR A 220 0.15 0.60 11.57
C TYR A 220 1.23 1.38 12.29
N TYR A 221 2.42 1.45 11.68
CA TYR A 221 3.61 1.98 12.32
C TYR A 221 4.41 2.86 11.36
N PHE A 222 4.51 4.15 11.66
CA PHE A 222 5.08 5.12 10.74
C PHE A 222 6.22 5.89 11.38
N CYS A 223 7.41 5.82 10.77
CA CYS A 223 8.54 6.68 11.11
C CYS A 223 8.57 7.88 10.17
N SER A 224 8.59 9.10 10.72
CA SER A 224 8.80 10.34 9.97
C SER A 224 10.05 11.04 10.48
N ASP A 225 11.05 11.21 9.62
CA ASP A 225 12.27 11.96 9.95
C ASP A 225 11.97 13.46 9.95
N VAL A 226 12.38 14.16 11.02
CA VAL A 226 12.08 15.58 11.20
C VAL A 226 13.31 16.35 11.68
N ASN A 227 13.30 17.66 11.44
CA ASN A 227 14.32 18.58 11.91
C ASN A 227 13.66 19.74 12.65
N PHE A 228 13.81 19.78 13.97
CA PHE A 228 13.28 20.85 14.81
C PHE A 228 14.12 22.13 14.67
N GLY A 229 13.44 23.27 14.55
CA GLY A 229 14.10 24.59 14.42
C GLY A 229 14.11 25.14 12.99
N GLY A 230 13.50 24.44 12.03
CA GLY A 230 13.11 25.03 10.76
C GLY A 230 11.71 25.65 10.84
N SER A 231 11.48 26.78 10.16
CA SER A 231 10.13 27.26 9.91
C SER A 231 9.39 26.24 9.04
N GLN A 232 8.28 25.71 9.54
CA GLN A 232 7.37 24.89 8.73
C GLN A 232 6.96 25.73 7.50
N PRO A 233 7.02 25.22 6.27
CA PRO A 233 6.24 25.80 5.19
C PRO A 233 4.78 25.76 5.66
N SER A 234 4.19 26.93 5.90
CA SER A 234 2.78 27.04 6.20
C SER A 234 2.02 26.40 5.03
N ALA A 235 1.32 25.29 5.27
CA ALA A 235 0.37 24.76 4.32
C ALA A 235 -0.81 25.75 4.28
N SER A 236 -0.65 26.82 3.52
CA SER A 236 -1.74 27.66 3.05
C SER A 236 -2.19 27.09 1.71
N PRO A 237 -3.49 26.78 1.50
CA PRO A 237 -3.95 26.17 0.26
C PRO A 237 -3.89 27.23 -0.84
N SER A 238 -2.89 27.15 -1.72
CA SER A 238 -2.89 27.95 -2.94
C SER A 238 -3.79 27.27 -3.98
N ALA A 239 -5.01 27.78 -4.08
CA ALA A 239 -5.94 27.46 -5.14
C ALA A 239 -5.38 27.98 -6.48
N SER A 240 -4.90 27.08 -7.34
CA SER A 240 -4.87 27.36 -8.78
C SER A 240 -6.13 26.79 -9.41
N ALA A 241 -7.07 27.70 -9.66
CA ALA A 241 -8.23 27.45 -10.51
C ALA A 241 -7.78 27.12 -11.94
N SER A 242 -8.26 26.00 -12.46
CA SER A 242 -8.47 25.82 -13.89
C SER A 242 -9.89 25.31 -14.07
N ALA A 243 -10.66 26.03 -14.89
CA ALA A 243 -12.10 25.95 -14.95
C ALA A 243 -12.64 24.76 -15.79
N SER A 244 -13.88 24.38 -15.44
CA SER A 244 -14.97 23.91 -16.33
C SER A 244 -15.26 22.39 -16.41
N PRO A 245 -16.53 21.95 -16.60
CA PRO A 245 -17.78 22.42 -15.98
C PRO A 245 -18.60 21.29 -15.29
N SER A 246 -19.58 21.78 -14.51
CA SER A 246 -20.78 21.18 -13.91
C SER A 246 -21.31 19.83 -14.41
N ALA A 247 -21.69 18.94 -13.47
CA ALA A 247 -22.95 18.18 -13.53
C ALA A 247 -23.41 17.69 -12.13
N SER A 248 -24.73 17.63 -11.98
CA SER A 248 -25.57 17.57 -10.78
C SER A 248 -25.44 16.35 -9.85
N ALA A 249 -25.90 16.59 -8.61
CA ALA A 249 -26.05 15.65 -7.51
C ALA A 249 -27.10 14.54 -7.73
N SER A 250 -26.91 13.41 -7.04
CA SER A 250 -28.03 12.60 -6.53
C SER A 250 -27.60 11.75 -5.33
N VAL A 251 -28.51 11.72 -4.35
CA VAL A 251 -28.39 11.08 -3.03
C VAL A 251 -29.19 9.79 -3.06
N SER A 252 -28.62 8.65 -2.64
CA SER A 252 -29.37 7.63 -1.87
C SER A 252 -28.51 6.42 -1.46
N PRO A 253 -28.90 5.73 -0.37
CA PRO A 253 -28.11 4.70 0.30
C PRO A 253 -28.42 3.31 -0.25
N SER A 254 -27.48 2.36 -0.19
CA SER A 254 -27.85 0.96 0.05
C SER A 254 -26.67 0.08 0.44
N VAL A 255 -26.96 -0.75 1.43
CA VAL A 255 -26.25 -1.95 1.90
C VAL A 255 -25.73 -2.83 0.75
N SER A 256 -24.50 -3.33 0.86
CA SER A 256 -23.98 -4.40 -0.01
C SER A 256 -22.90 -5.26 0.70
N PRO A 257 -22.79 -6.55 0.38
CA PRO A 257 -22.09 -7.55 1.18
C PRO A 257 -20.58 -7.58 0.89
N SER A 258 -19.80 -7.95 1.91
CA SER A 258 -18.35 -8.13 1.84
C SER A 258 -18.00 -9.39 1.04
N VAL A 259 -17.19 -9.25 -0.03
CA VAL A 259 -16.53 -10.38 -0.72
C VAL A 259 -15.11 -10.53 -0.17
N SER A 260 -14.89 -11.67 0.47
CA SER A 260 -13.59 -12.13 0.99
C SER A 260 -12.60 -12.42 -0.15
N PRO A 261 -11.28 -12.19 0.01
CA PRO A 261 -10.30 -12.44 -1.04
C PRO A 261 -10.22 -13.94 -1.37
N SER A 262 -10.47 -14.30 -2.64
CA SER A 262 -10.21 -15.65 -3.12
C SER A 262 -8.72 -15.80 -3.43
N VAL A 263 -8.00 -16.43 -2.51
CA VAL A 263 -6.62 -16.90 -2.72
C VAL A 263 -6.69 -18.19 -3.53
N SER A 264 -6.27 -18.15 -4.79
CA SER A 264 -6.07 -19.37 -5.58
C SER A 264 -4.64 -19.84 -5.35
N THR A 265 -4.42 -20.74 -4.38
CA THR A 265 -3.13 -21.40 -4.15
C THR A 265 -3.08 -22.72 -4.92
N PRO A 266 -2.31 -22.83 -6.02
CA PRO A 266 -2.00 -24.13 -6.61
C PRO A 266 -1.04 -24.95 -5.71
N PRO A 267 -1.05 -26.29 -5.80
CA PRO A 267 -0.20 -27.17 -4.98
C PRO A 267 1.30 -27.02 -5.32
N VAL A 268 2.15 -27.11 -4.29
CA VAL A 268 3.62 -27.11 -4.39
C VAL A 268 4.09 -28.43 -5.03
N THR A 269 4.37 -28.42 -6.34
CA THR A 269 4.92 -29.60 -7.06
C THR A 269 6.18 -29.27 -7.88
N GLY A 270 6.77 -28.09 -7.68
CA GLY A 270 7.98 -27.64 -8.36
C GLY A 270 8.99 -26.96 -7.42
N ALA A 271 10.14 -26.58 -7.98
CA ALA A 271 11.20 -25.86 -7.24
C ALA A 271 10.75 -24.50 -6.67
N CYS A 272 9.68 -23.91 -7.23
CA CYS A 272 9.02 -22.73 -6.70
C CYS A 272 7.50 -22.78 -6.94
N SER A 273 6.77 -21.95 -6.21
CA SER A 273 5.38 -21.59 -6.46
C SER A 273 5.24 -20.06 -6.56
N ALA A 274 4.17 -19.59 -7.19
CA ALA A 274 3.88 -18.16 -7.27
C ALA A 274 2.38 -17.88 -7.06
N SER A 275 2.08 -16.79 -6.36
CA SER A 275 0.72 -16.32 -6.11
C SER A 275 0.57 -14.86 -6.52
N TYR A 276 -0.52 -14.54 -7.22
CA TYR A 276 -0.87 -13.19 -7.65
C TYR A 276 -1.93 -12.59 -6.72
N GLY A 277 -1.80 -11.29 -6.43
CA GLY A 277 -2.82 -10.49 -5.75
C GLY A 277 -2.84 -9.04 -6.23
N VAL A 278 -3.97 -8.38 -6.09
CA VAL A 278 -4.10 -6.92 -6.28
C VAL A 278 -3.88 -6.27 -4.92
N THR A 279 -2.91 -5.35 -4.83
CA THR A 279 -2.58 -4.67 -3.57
C THR A 279 -3.18 -3.27 -3.48
N SER A 280 -3.49 -2.65 -4.62
CA SER A 280 -4.14 -1.34 -4.68
C SER A 280 -4.86 -1.17 -6.01
N GLN A 281 -5.92 -0.35 -6.04
CA GLN A 281 -6.67 -0.03 -7.24
C GLN A 281 -7.05 1.46 -7.22
N TRP A 282 -7.14 2.08 -8.40
CA TRP A 282 -7.65 3.45 -8.57
C TRP A 282 -8.47 3.55 -9.86
N SER A 283 -9.08 4.71 -10.12
CA SER A 283 -9.80 4.94 -11.38
C SER A 283 -8.85 4.84 -12.56
N GLY A 284 -9.03 3.82 -13.41
CA GLY A 284 -8.23 3.61 -14.61
C GLY A 284 -6.95 2.78 -14.43
N GLY A 285 -6.66 2.26 -13.23
CA GLY A 285 -5.50 1.40 -13.03
C GLY A 285 -5.47 0.65 -11.69
N PHE A 286 -4.48 -0.22 -11.54
CA PHE A 286 -4.29 -1.03 -10.34
C PHE A 286 -2.83 -1.42 -10.14
N GLN A 287 -2.49 -1.88 -8.94
CA GLN A 287 -1.20 -2.48 -8.61
C GLN A 287 -1.38 -3.98 -8.38
N GLY A 288 -0.67 -4.78 -9.17
CA GLY A 288 -0.53 -6.22 -8.96
C GLY A 288 0.77 -6.56 -8.25
N GLU A 289 0.73 -7.52 -7.34
CA GLU A 289 1.91 -8.14 -6.71
C GLU A 289 1.90 -9.64 -6.97
N VAL A 290 3.07 -10.20 -7.24
CA VAL A 290 3.30 -11.63 -7.38
C VAL A 290 4.36 -12.06 -6.39
N LYS A 291 3.97 -12.93 -5.46
CA LYS A 291 4.86 -13.54 -4.46
C LYS A 291 5.39 -14.86 -5.01
N VAL A 292 6.70 -15.00 -5.09
CA VAL A 292 7.42 -16.22 -5.48
C VAL A 292 7.96 -16.88 -4.23
N THR A 293 7.67 -18.17 -4.03
CA THR A 293 8.11 -18.93 -2.85
C THR A 293 8.95 -20.11 -3.30
N ALA A 294 10.14 -20.26 -2.73
CA ALA A 294 10.98 -21.43 -2.96
C ALA A 294 10.36 -22.67 -2.29
N GLY A 295 10.54 -23.84 -2.91
CA GLY A 295 10.13 -25.11 -2.33
C GLY A 295 11.01 -25.53 -1.14
N SER A 296 11.21 -26.83 -0.98
CA SER A 296 12.03 -27.39 0.11
C SER A 296 13.54 -27.17 -0.07
N ALA A 297 13.98 -26.64 -1.21
CA ALA A 297 15.37 -26.30 -1.51
C ALA A 297 15.48 -24.82 -1.89
N ALA A 298 16.66 -24.24 -1.66
CA ALA A 298 16.95 -22.89 -2.13
C ALA A 298 16.97 -22.86 -3.66
N ILE A 299 16.57 -21.73 -4.23
CA ILE A 299 16.60 -21.46 -5.68
C ILE A 299 17.58 -20.32 -5.97
N LYS A 300 18.22 -20.34 -7.14
CA LYS A 300 19.17 -19.32 -7.62
C LYS A 300 18.53 -18.32 -8.57
N SER A 301 17.50 -18.75 -9.30
CA SER A 301 16.74 -17.91 -10.21
C SER A 301 15.31 -18.43 -10.31
N TRP A 302 14.40 -17.55 -10.72
CA TRP A 302 12.99 -17.89 -10.94
C TRP A 302 12.45 -17.22 -12.20
N THR A 303 11.46 -17.87 -12.80
CA THR A 303 10.65 -17.36 -13.89
C THR A 303 9.19 -17.62 -13.55
N VAL A 304 8.36 -16.58 -13.61
CA VAL A 304 6.91 -16.68 -13.44
C VAL A 304 6.22 -16.35 -14.74
N THR A 305 5.29 -17.20 -15.15
CA THR A 305 4.40 -16.93 -16.28
C THR A 305 3.02 -16.52 -15.76
N LEU A 306 2.56 -15.34 -16.17
CA LEU A 306 1.23 -14.81 -15.94
C LEU A 306 0.45 -14.88 -17.26
N ALA A 307 -0.53 -15.79 -17.37
CA ALA A 307 -1.39 -15.91 -18.54
C ALA A 307 -2.74 -15.23 -18.27
N PHE A 308 -2.99 -14.09 -18.91
CA PHE A 308 -4.23 -13.34 -18.79
C PHE A 308 -5.30 -13.86 -19.75
N GLY A 309 -6.58 -13.66 -19.43
CA GLY A 309 -7.70 -14.00 -20.33
C GLY A 309 -7.77 -13.13 -21.60
N GLY A 310 -6.98 -12.05 -21.66
CA GLY A 310 -6.88 -11.13 -22.78
C GLY A 310 -5.52 -10.44 -22.83
N THR A 311 -5.44 -9.24 -23.43
CA THR A 311 -4.20 -8.46 -23.46
C THR A 311 -3.73 -8.15 -22.03
N PRO A 312 -2.46 -8.43 -21.68
CA PRO A 312 -1.94 -8.12 -20.35
C PRO A 312 -2.02 -6.61 -20.09
N PRO A 313 -2.64 -6.16 -18.98
CA PRO A 313 -2.87 -4.74 -18.73
C PRO A 313 -1.62 -4.00 -18.23
N ILE A 314 -0.44 -4.61 -18.26
CA ILE A 314 0.77 -4.16 -17.55
C ILE A 314 1.41 -2.97 -18.25
N GLN A 315 1.51 -1.84 -17.54
CA GLN A 315 2.12 -0.59 -18.03
C GLN A 315 3.57 -0.43 -17.58
N GLN A 316 3.88 -0.82 -16.34
CA GLN A 316 5.24 -0.82 -15.79
C GLN A 316 5.38 -1.89 -14.72
N ALA A 317 6.60 -2.37 -14.51
CA ALA A 317 6.91 -3.38 -13.51
C ALA A 317 8.25 -3.09 -12.82
N TRP A 318 8.44 -3.71 -11.67
CA TRP A 318 9.65 -3.62 -10.87
C TRP A 318 9.97 -4.98 -10.25
N ASN A 319 11.21 -5.17 -9.79
CA ASN A 319 11.74 -6.43 -9.26
C ASN A 319 11.65 -7.64 -10.22
N ALA A 320 11.34 -7.40 -11.50
CA ALA A 320 11.33 -8.42 -12.54
C ALA A 320 11.62 -7.78 -13.90
N THR A 321 12.24 -8.53 -14.80
CA THR A 321 12.26 -8.22 -16.22
C THR A 321 11.09 -8.94 -16.88
N LEU A 322 10.23 -8.19 -17.58
CA LEU A 322 9.05 -8.73 -18.23
C LEU A 322 9.27 -8.87 -19.74
N THR A 323 8.84 -10.01 -20.28
CA THR A 323 8.63 -10.20 -21.72
C THR A 323 7.20 -10.62 -21.96
N THR A 324 6.56 -10.05 -22.98
CA THR A 324 5.15 -10.32 -23.29
C THR A 324 5.04 -11.02 -24.63
N SER A 325 4.26 -12.10 -24.68
CA SER A 325 3.93 -12.83 -25.89
C SER A 325 2.44 -13.15 -25.89
N GLY A 326 1.68 -12.48 -26.76
CA GLY A 326 0.22 -12.59 -26.78
C GLY A 326 -0.39 -12.21 -25.43
N ASN A 327 -1.10 -13.17 -24.80
CA ASN A 327 -1.74 -13.00 -23.50
C ASN A 327 -0.86 -13.44 -22.31
N ALA A 328 0.37 -13.88 -22.56
CA ALA A 328 1.29 -14.35 -21.52
C ALA A 328 2.40 -13.35 -21.25
N VAL A 329 2.69 -13.12 -19.97
CA VAL A 329 3.83 -12.33 -19.49
C VAL A 329 4.78 -13.26 -18.76
N ASN A 330 6.02 -13.33 -19.22
CA ASN A 330 7.10 -14.02 -18.53
C ASN A 330 7.91 -13.00 -17.74
N ALA A 331 7.88 -13.14 -16.41
CA ALA A 331 8.63 -12.36 -15.45
C ALA A 331 9.84 -13.14 -14.96
N THR A 332 11.05 -12.63 -15.17
CA THR A 332 12.29 -13.22 -14.65
C THR A 332 12.86 -12.35 -13.54
N ASN A 333 13.54 -12.97 -12.57
CA ASN A 333 14.22 -12.25 -11.50
C ASN A 333 15.24 -11.22 -12.04
N VAL A 334 15.44 -10.15 -11.27
CA VAL A 334 16.57 -9.23 -11.46
C VAL A 334 17.78 -9.72 -10.66
N SER A 335 18.91 -9.01 -10.76
CA SER A 335 20.21 -9.48 -10.22
C SER A 335 20.21 -9.76 -8.72
N TYR A 336 19.43 -9.02 -7.93
CA TYR A 336 19.47 -9.08 -6.47
C TYR A 336 18.39 -9.97 -5.83
N ASN A 337 17.38 -10.42 -6.58
CA ASN A 337 16.24 -11.15 -6.01
C ASN A 337 16.00 -12.55 -6.59
N GLY A 338 16.99 -13.11 -7.31
CA GLY A 338 16.93 -14.47 -7.84
C GLY A 338 17.15 -15.56 -6.78
N SER A 339 18.08 -15.31 -5.85
CA SER A 339 18.41 -16.25 -4.78
C SER A 339 17.36 -16.19 -3.68
N VAL A 340 16.67 -17.30 -3.43
CA VAL A 340 15.64 -17.41 -2.39
C VAL A 340 15.88 -18.69 -1.59
N ALA A 341 16.06 -18.55 -0.27
CA ALA A 341 16.28 -19.69 0.62
C ALA A 341 15.08 -20.65 0.63
N ALA A 342 15.31 -21.91 1.01
CA ALA A 342 14.25 -22.91 1.11
C ALA A 342 13.09 -22.40 2.00
N GLY A 343 11.85 -22.49 1.49
CA GLY A 343 10.65 -21.99 2.15
C GLY A 343 10.52 -20.46 2.27
N ALA A 344 11.53 -19.68 1.85
CA ALA A 344 11.45 -18.23 1.82
C ALA A 344 10.75 -17.73 0.56
N SER A 345 10.40 -16.44 0.56
CA SER A 345 9.73 -15.80 -0.56
C SER A 345 10.40 -14.50 -0.98
N THR A 346 10.16 -14.13 -2.23
CA THR A 346 10.42 -12.80 -2.80
C THR A 346 9.19 -12.34 -3.56
N SER A 347 9.11 -11.07 -3.92
CA SER A 347 7.98 -10.54 -4.68
C SER A 347 8.41 -9.58 -5.77
N PHE A 348 7.66 -9.58 -6.87
CA PHE A 348 7.68 -8.52 -7.86
C PHE A 348 6.29 -7.89 -8.02
N GLY A 349 6.23 -6.70 -8.58
CA GLY A 349 4.97 -5.99 -8.77
C GLY A 349 4.92 -5.23 -10.08
N PHE A 350 3.73 -4.77 -10.41
CA PHE A 350 3.47 -4.02 -11.63
C PHE A 350 2.26 -3.08 -11.46
N LEU A 351 2.24 -1.99 -12.23
CA LEU A 351 1.01 -1.21 -12.43
C LEU A 351 0.31 -1.71 -13.70
N GLY A 352 -0.97 -2.05 -13.55
CA GLY A 352 -1.87 -2.37 -14.63
C GLY A 352 -2.83 -1.21 -14.95
N SER A 353 -3.30 -1.15 -16.20
CA SER A 353 -4.36 -0.25 -16.65
C SER A 353 -5.74 -0.92 -16.55
N GLY A 354 -6.78 -0.11 -16.34
CA GLY A 354 -8.17 -0.58 -16.30
C GLY A 354 -8.52 -1.37 -15.05
N THR A 355 -9.47 -2.29 -15.18
CA THR A 355 -9.94 -3.16 -14.09
C THR A 355 -9.03 -4.38 -13.96
N PRO A 356 -8.57 -4.75 -12.75
CA PRO A 356 -7.75 -5.94 -12.56
C PRO A 356 -8.44 -7.21 -13.06
N SER A 357 -7.67 -8.10 -13.69
CA SER A 357 -8.10 -9.45 -14.06
C SER A 357 -7.08 -10.46 -13.54
N ALA A 358 -7.57 -11.58 -13.01
CA ALA A 358 -6.70 -12.62 -12.45
C ALA A 358 -6.06 -13.46 -13.58
N PRO A 359 -4.72 -13.51 -13.68
CA PRO A 359 -4.04 -14.42 -14.59
C PRO A 359 -3.97 -15.84 -14.01
N THR A 360 -3.76 -16.82 -14.88
CA THR A 360 -3.22 -18.11 -14.45
C THR A 360 -1.73 -17.95 -14.17
N VAL A 361 -1.25 -18.43 -13.02
CA VAL A 361 0.12 -18.24 -12.56
C VAL A 361 0.86 -19.58 -12.53
N SER A 362 2.06 -19.62 -13.07
CA SER A 362 2.99 -20.75 -12.94
C SER A 362 4.41 -20.28 -12.67
N CYS A 363 5.20 -21.10 -11.96
CA CYS A 363 6.57 -20.77 -11.56
C CYS A 363 7.53 -21.89 -11.96
N SER A 364 8.70 -21.51 -12.47
CA SER A 364 9.86 -22.38 -12.66
C SER A 364 11.11 -21.74 -12.05
N ALA A 365 12.06 -22.55 -11.59
CA ALA A 365 13.26 -22.07 -10.92
C ALA A 365 14.46 -22.97 -11.17
N THR A 366 15.66 -22.42 -11.02
CA THR A 366 16.92 -23.19 -10.97
C THR A 366 17.40 -23.30 -9.53
N THR A 367 17.98 -24.45 -9.14
CA THR A 367 18.48 -24.73 -7.78
C THR A 367 20.00 -24.66 -7.69
#